data_AF-A0A1G2SLU0-F1
#
_entry.id   AF-A0A1G2SLU0-F1
#
_cell.length_a   1.000
_cell.length_b   1.000
_cell.length_c   1.000
_cell.angle_alpha   90.00
_cell.angle_beta   90.00
_cell.angle_gamma   90.00
#
_symmetry.space_group_name_H-M   'P 1'
#
loop_
_entity.id
_entity.type
_entity.pdbx_description
1 polymer ?
#
loop_
_entity_poly.entity_id
_entity_poly.type
_entity_poly.pdbx_seq_one_letter_code
_entity_poly.pdbx_strand_id
1 'polypeptide(L)'
;MDGFFYLIKYVLLQGFGLFIALLAGAVFTYIVLRKLHSRKTAILLFVLFFGIFLFLYAPRAFPNQLQYPFGLTTYGPADSPALPLKNVYTFFSKLDQFERIPDIARDPNDIPPPITRTENETVEITMTAKEVIAEMAPGVVMNYWTYDGRVPGPFVRILEGDTVHFTLKNDPTSIHRHNIDLHAVTGPGGGAVATNVAPGESKTFTFKALNPGLYVYHCAHPNVGNHMAHGMYGLILVQPKNIADLPAVDKEFYVMQGEFYPKGTIGTKGLQVMDAQKFLDGKPEYIVFNGKIGGAVGKMEAKTGETVRVYVGNGGVNLISSFHAIGEIFDRVFPEGAIGSAPHQNVQTTLVPAGGATIVDFALQVPGTFIFVDHALARLDRGAYGNLKVTGDPDLSVFDGEISSGGGH
;
A
#
# COMPACT_ATOMS: atom_id res chain seq x y z
N MET A 1 10.78 3.42 37.75
CA MET A 1 10.46 4.64 38.54
C MET A 1 10.37 5.91 37.66
N ASP A 2 10.82 5.87 36.41
CA ASP A 2 10.90 7.06 35.54
C ASP A 2 9.57 7.52 34.92
N GLY A 3 8.61 6.62 34.71
CA GLY A 3 7.31 6.96 34.09
C GLY A 3 6.42 7.86 34.97
N PHE A 4 6.50 7.74 36.30
CA PHE A 4 5.70 8.52 37.24
C PHE A 4 6.19 9.98 37.33
N PHE A 5 7.52 10.19 37.34
CA PHE A 5 8.12 11.52 37.29
C PHE A 5 7.90 12.21 35.93
N TYR A 6 7.89 11.45 34.83
CA TYR A 6 7.58 11.97 33.50
C TYR A 6 6.13 12.46 33.42
N LEU A 7 5.18 11.69 33.95
CA LEU A 7 3.76 12.04 34.01
C LEU A 7 3.51 13.32 34.84
N ILE A 8 4.15 13.44 36.00
CA ILE A 8 4.07 14.65 36.85
C ILE A 8 4.64 15.87 36.12
N LYS A 9 5.80 15.74 35.47
CA LYS A 9 6.45 16.84 34.76
C LYS A 9 5.64 17.32 33.55
N TYR A 10 5.04 16.40 32.79
CA TYR A 10 4.23 16.73 31.62
C TYR A 10 2.84 17.23 31.99
N VAL A 11 2.11 16.51 32.84
CA VAL A 11 0.70 16.83 33.13
C VAL A 11 0.58 18.03 34.07
N LEU A 12 1.37 18.07 35.15
CA LEU A 12 1.24 19.13 36.16
C LEU A 12 2.03 20.37 35.78
N LEU A 13 3.25 20.25 35.26
CA LEU A 13 4.06 21.45 34.97
C LEU A 13 3.68 22.11 33.64
N GLN A 14 3.53 21.33 32.57
CA GLN A 14 3.19 21.89 31.26
C GLN A 14 1.69 22.14 31.11
N GLY A 15 0.84 21.22 31.55
CA GLY A 15 -0.62 21.38 31.49
C GLY A 15 -1.14 22.52 32.37
N PHE A 16 -0.76 22.53 33.66
CA PHE A 16 -1.20 23.57 34.59
C PHE A 16 -0.52 24.92 34.32
N GLY A 17 0.77 24.90 33.94
CA GLY A 17 1.49 26.11 33.53
C GLY A 17 0.87 26.77 32.29
N LEU A 18 0.47 25.97 31.30
CA LEU A 18 -0.21 26.46 30.10
C LEU A 18 -1.60 27.03 30.42
N PHE A 19 -2.35 26.38 31.30
CA PHE A 19 -3.65 26.87 31.75
C PHE A 19 -3.52 28.24 32.45
N ILE A 20 -2.55 28.39 33.36
CA ILE A 20 -2.27 29.66 34.04
C ILE A 20 -1.85 30.74 33.04
N ALA A 21 -0.97 30.41 32.09
CA ALA A 21 -0.52 31.36 31.07
C ALA A 21 -1.66 31.83 30.16
N LEU A 22 -2.55 30.92 29.76
CA LEU A 22 -3.76 31.23 28.98
C LEU A 22 -4.74 32.11 29.77
N LEU A 23 -4.98 31.77 31.03
CA LEU A 23 -5.87 32.54 31.90
C LEU A 23 -5.31 33.95 32.14
N ALA A 24 -4.02 34.06 32.44
CA ALA A 24 -3.34 35.34 32.64
C ALA A 24 -3.29 36.17 31.35
N GLY A 25 -3.04 35.55 30.19
CA GLY A 25 -3.08 36.20 28.88
C GLY A 25 -4.48 36.71 28.52
N ALA A 26 -5.52 35.91 28.77
CA ALA A 26 -6.91 36.31 28.55
C ALA A 26 -7.33 37.46 29.48
N VAL A 27 -6.97 37.40 30.75
CA VAL A 27 -7.24 38.47 31.74
C VAL A 27 -6.48 39.75 31.39
N PHE A 28 -5.19 39.64 31.04
CA PHE A 28 -4.38 40.78 30.61
C PHE A 28 -4.97 41.43 29.36
N THR A 29 -5.31 40.62 28.34
CA THR A 29 -5.94 41.11 27.11
C THR A 29 -7.28 41.77 27.42
N TYR A 30 -8.14 41.16 28.23
CA TYR A 30 -9.41 41.74 28.67
C TYR A 30 -9.24 43.09 29.39
N ILE A 31 -8.28 43.22 30.31
CA ILE A 31 -7.98 44.47 31.03
C ILE A 31 -7.50 45.55 30.06
N VAL A 32 -6.62 45.20 29.12
CA VAL A 32 -6.09 46.12 28.11
C VAL A 32 -7.19 46.56 27.13
N LEU A 33 -8.04 45.64 26.70
CA LEU A 33 -9.21 45.90 25.86
C LEU A 33 -10.23 46.82 26.53
N ARG A 34 -10.44 46.67 27.85
CA ARG A 34 -11.36 47.51 28.62
C ARG A 34 -10.83 48.93 28.83
N LYS A 35 -9.51 49.12 28.92
CA LYS A 35 -8.89 50.44 29.08
C LYS A 35 -8.69 51.19 27.76
N LEU A 36 -8.41 50.47 26.67
CA LEU A 36 -8.20 51.06 25.36
C LEU A 36 -9.55 51.09 24.61
N HIS A 37 -10.25 52.22 24.65
CA HIS A 37 -11.54 52.46 23.99
C HIS A 37 -11.50 52.38 22.43
N SER A 38 -10.46 51.80 21.84
CA SER A 38 -10.25 51.68 20.40
C SER A 38 -10.32 50.22 19.96
N ARG A 39 -11.38 49.88 19.22
CA ARG A 39 -11.61 48.55 18.62
C ARG A 39 -10.48 48.13 17.66
N LYS A 40 -9.76 49.08 17.06
CA LYS A 40 -8.62 48.80 16.18
C LYS A 40 -7.40 48.32 16.96
N THR A 41 -7.11 48.97 18.09
CA THR A 41 -5.99 48.60 18.98
C THR A 41 -6.26 47.25 19.65
N ALA A 42 -7.52 46.99 19.98
CA ALA A 42 -8.01 45.70 20.45
C ALA A 42 -7.70 44.53 19.50
N ILE A 43 -8.06 44.70 18.22
CA ILE A 43 -7.81 43.69 17.19
C ILE A 43 -6.30 43.50 16.98
N LEU A 44 -5.53 44.59 16.94
CA LEU A 44 -4.07 44.53 16.77
C LEU A 44 -3.40 43.74 17.91
N LEU A 45 -3.78 44.00 19.15
CA LEU A 45 -3.24 43.30 20.32
C LEU A 45 -3.68 41.85 20.37
N PHE A 46 -4.93 41.54 20.01
CA PHE A 46 -5.37 40.15 19.89
C PHE A 46 -4.55 39.40 18.83
N VAL A 47 -4.34 39.97 17.65
CA VAL A 47 -3.52 39.38 16.60
C VAL A 47 -2.07 39.20 17.06
N LEU A 48 -1.51 40.18 17.78
CA LEU A 48 -0.15 40.09 18.32
C LEU A 48 -0.03 38.98 19.37
N PHE A 49 -0.93 38.92 20.34
CA PHE A 49 -0.92 37.90 21.40
C PHE A 49 -1.24 36.51 20.86
N PHE A 50 -2.20 36.41 19.95
CA PHE A 50 -2.50 35.15 19.26
C PHE A 50 -1.34 34.71 18.37
N GLY A 51 -0.64 35.65 17.71
CA GLY A 51 0.57 35.38 16.95
C GLY A 51 1.75 34.92 17.82
N ILE A 52 1.99 35.58 18.96
CA ILE A 52 3.01 35.16 19.95
C ILE A 52 2.66 33.80 20.56
N PHE A 53 1.37 33.56 20.85
CA PHE A 53 0.88 32.27 21.32
C PHE A 53 1.12 31.17 20.27
N LEU A 54 0.76 31.42 19.02
CA LEU A 54 1.04 30.52 17.91
C LEU A 54 2.54 30.30 17.73
N PHE A 55 3.39 31.31 17.91
CA PHE A 55 4.84 31.17 17.73
C PHE A 55 5.53 30.41 18.88
N LEU A 56 5.19 30.71 20.14
CA LEU A 56 5.87 30.14 21.31
C LEU A 56 5.28 28.81 21.76
N TYR A 57 3.95 28.66 21.64
CA TYR A 57 3.23 27.55 22.23
C TYR A 57 2.69 26.57 21.20
N ALA A 58 2.31 26.99 19.98
CA ALA A 58 1.89 25.99 18.98
C ALA A 58 3.00 24.96 18.66
N PRO A 59 4.30 25.31 18.54
CA PRO A 59 5.35 24.30 18.33
C PRO A 59 5.57 23.35 19.51
N ARG A 60 5.08 23.70 20.71
CA ARG A 60 5.23 22.88 21.93
C ARG A 60 3.95 22.14 22.33
N ALA A 61 2.79 22.66 21.93
CA ALA A 61 1.46 22.13 22.22
C ALA A 61 0.90 21.30 21.05
N PHE A 62 1.31 21.57 19.81
CA PHE A 62 1.12 20.62 18.72
C PHE A 62 2.20 19.54 18.85
N PRO A 63 1.82 18.27 18.99
CA PRO A 63 2.81 17.19 18.96
C PRO A 63 3.55 17.24 17.62
N ASN A 64 4.88 16.99 17.64
CA ASN A 64 5.72 16.72 16.45
C ASN A 64 5.08 15.76 15.45
N GLN A 65 4.08 15.02 15.91
CA GLN A 65 3.30 14.04 15.19
C GLN A 65 2.24 14.66 14.22
N LEU A 66 1.96 15.97 14.23
CA LEU A 66 0.97 16.60 13.33
C LEU A 66 1.58 17.43 12.19
N GLN A 67 2.89 17.36 12.01
CA GLN A 67 3.61 18.08 10.96
C GLN A 67 4.32 17.04 10.09
N TYR A 68 4.24 17.17 8.76
CA TYR A 68 5.40 16.80 7.95
C TYR A 68 6.60 17.47 8.62
N PRO A 69 7.75 16.79 8.86
CA PRO A 69 8.80 17.37 9.69
C PRO A 69 9.09 18.78 9.20
N PHE A 70 8.85 19.79 10.04
CA PHE A 70 9.01 21.18 9.63
C PHE A 70 10.47 21.36 9.20
N GLY A 71 10.71 21.72 7.95
CA GLY A 71 12.06 21.77 7.38
C GLY A 71 12.57 20.48 6.75
N LEU A 72 11.72 19.48 6.48
CA LEU A 72 12.08 18.33 5.65
C LEU A 72 12.34 18.79 4.21
N THR A 73 13.60 18.87 3.82
CA THR A 73 13.98 19.03 2.42
C THR A 73 14.07 17.66 1.79
N THR A 74 13.20 17.37 0.82
CA THR A 74 13.37 16.20 -0.05
C THR A 74 14.10 16.62 -1.32
N TYR A 75 14.92 15.72 -1.85
CA TYR A 75 15.65 15.89 -3.11
C TYR A 75 15.02 15.08 -4.26
N GLY A 76 13.79 14.59 -4.06
CA GLY A 76 13.04 13.88 -5.09
C GLY A 76 12.56 14.82 -6.20
N PRO A 77 12.16 14.29 -7.36
CA PRO A 77 11.75 15.07 -8.53
C PRO A 77 10.41 15.82 -8.35
N ALA A 78 9.73 15.66 -7.21
CA ALA A 78 8.52 16.37 -6.86
C ALA A 78 8.84 17.64 -6.07
N ASP A 79 7.96 18.65 -6.14
CA ASP A 79 8.05 19.83 -5.27
C ASP A 79 8.23 19.37 -3.81
N SER A 80 9.20 19.96 -3.10
CA SER A 80 9.53 19.63 -1.70
C SER A 80 8.25 19.51 -0.86
N PRO A 81 8.20 18.65 0.17
CA PRO A 81 6.99 18.36 0.93
C PRO A 81 6.40 19.66 1.48
N ALA A 82 5.43 20.21 0.76
CA ALA A 82 4.66 21.33 1.22
C ALA A 82 3.78 20.77 2.33
N LEU A 83 3.78 21.41 3.51
CA LEU A 83 2.78 21.17 4.54
C LEU A 83 1.41 21.27 3.87
N PRO A 84 0.69 20.17 3.66
CA PRO A 84 -0.41 20.17 2.74
C PRO A 84 -1.65 20.61 3.50
N LEU A 85 -1.59 21.74 4.22
CA LEU A 85 -2.67 22.25 5.05
C LEU A 85 -3.97 22.35 4.24
N LYS A 86 -3.87 22.70 2.95
CA LYS A 86 -4.98 22.67 2.01
C LYS A 86 -5.55 21.27 1.77
N ASN A 87 -4.71 20.25 1.54
CA ASN A 87 -5.19 18.89 1.28
C ASN A 87 -5.70 18.24 2.57
N VAL A 88 -5.06 18.50 3.72
CA VAL A 88 -5.54 18.07 5.03
C VAL A 88 -6.92 18.66 5.32
N TYR A 89 -7.08 19.97 5.15
CA TYR A 89 -8.38 20.62 5.29
C TYR A 89 -9.42 20.03 4.33
N THR A 90 -9.05 19.83 3.05
CA THR A 90 -9.93 19.25 2.03
C THR A 90 -10.33 17.81 2.35
N PHE A 91 -9.40 17.01 2.87
CA PHE A 91 -9.66 15.64 3.30
C PHE A 91 -10.69 15.61 4.43
N PHE A 92 -10.47 16.39 5.50
CA PHE A 92 -11.40 16.44 6.62
C PHE A 92 -12.75 17.07 6.27
N SER A 93 -12.78 18.05 5.35
CA SER A 93 -14.03 18.65 4.89
C SER A 93 -14.83 17.75 3.94
N LYS A 94 -14.18 16.76 3.33
CA LYS A 94 -14.80 15.78 2.43
C LYS A 94 -14.81 14.36 2.99
N LEU A 95 -14.54 14.17 4.29
CA LEU A 95 -14.40 12.83 4.87
C LEU A 95 -15.66 11.96 4.62
N ASP A 96 -16.84 12.59 4.64
CA ASP A 96 -18.13 11.93 4.41
C ASP A 96 -18.40 11.60 2.93
N GLN A 97 -17.58 12.10 1.99
CA GLN A 97 -17.69 11.82 0.56
C GLN A 97 -16.88 10.60 0.14
N PHE A 98 -15.87 10.19 0.93
CA PHE A 98 -15.11 8.98 0.63
C PHE A 98 -15.97 7.75 0.88
N GLU A 99 -15.96 6.86 -0.10
CA GLU A 99 -16.60 5.56 0.06
C GLU A 99 -15.90 4.77 1.17
N ARG A 100 -16.70 4.22 2.10
CA ARG A 100 -16.23 3.26 3.10
C ARG A 100 -16.49 1.87 2.59
N ILE A 101 -15.43 1.14 2.27
CA ILE A 101 -15.55 -0.24 1.79
C ILE A 101 -15.27 -1.24 2.91
N PRO A 102 -15.99 -2.37 2.96
CA PRO A 102 -15.86 -3.34 4.04
C PRO A 102 -14.58 -4.16 3.97
N ASP A 103 -14.07 -4.41 2.76
CA ASP A 103 -12.82 -5.10 2.53
C ASP A 103 -12.00 -4.37 1.47
N ILE A 104 -10.76 -4.03 1.79
CA ILE A 104 -9.82 -3.41 0.86
C ILE A 104 -9.06 -4.47 0.05
N ALA A 105 -8.95 -5.70 0.57
CA ALA A 105 -8.17 -6.74 -0.06
C ALA A 105 -8.76 -7.12 -1.41
N ARG A 106 -7.90 -7.21 -2.43
CA ARG A 106 -8.24 -7.96 -3.65
C ARG A 106 -8.12 -9.45 -3.37
N ASP A 107 -9.09 -10.20 -3.88
CA ASP A 107 -9.12 -11.65 -3.77
C ASP A 107 -7.93 -12.25 -4.56
N PRO A 108 -7.11 -13.13 -3.96
CA PRO A 108 -6.03 -13.80 -4.70
C PRO A 108 -6.49 -14.60 -5.92
N ASN A 109 -7.76 -15.00 -5.99
CA ASN A 109 -8.32 -15.72 -7.14
C ASN A 109 -8.78 -14.80 -8.29
N ASP A 110 -8.77 -13.48 -8.08
CA ASP A 110 -9.24 -12.49 -9.05
C ASP A 110 -8.20 -12.24 -10.14
N ILE A 111 -8.06 -13.24 -11.02
CA ILE A 111 -7.13 -13.28 -12.14
C ILE A 111 -7.91 -13.60 -13.41
N PRO A 112 -7.71 -12.84 -14.51
CA PRO A 112 -8.30 -13.20 -15.80
C PRO A 112 -7.81 -14.58 -16.26
N PRO A 113 -8.62 -15.40 -16.96
CA PRO A 113 -8.20 -16.71 -17.44
C PRO A 113 -7.01 -16.62 -18.42
N PRO A 114 -6.21 -17.70 -18.59
CA PRO A 114 -5.11 -17.72 -19.55
C PRO A 114 -5.58 -17.41 -20.97
N ILE A 115 -4.81 -16.61 -21.71
CA ILE A 115 -5.14 -16.26 -23.09
C ILE A 115 -4.83 -17.45 -23.99
N THR A 116 -5.83 -17.92 -24.74
CA THR A 116 -5.69 -19.09 -25.63
C THR A 116 -5.48 -18.74 -27.10
N ARG A 117 -5.67 -17.47 -27.48
CA ARG A 117 -5.42 -17.01 -28.86
C ARG A 117 -3.93 -16.87 -29.15
N THR A 118 -3.56 -17.07 -30.40
CA THR A 118 -2.18 -16.93 -30.92
C THR A 118 -1.95 -15.60 -31.63
N GLU A 119 -3.02 -15.02 -32.16
CA GLU A 119 -2.99 -13.75 -32.89
C GLU A 119 -3.13 -12.56 -31.94
N ASN A 120 -2.50 -11.45 -32.34
CA ASN A 120 -2.53 -10.20 -31.61
C ASN A 120 -3.83 -9.46 -31.89
N GLU A 121 -4.35 -8.75 -30.89
CA GLU A 121 -5.52 -7.89 -31.08
C GLU A 121 -5.32 -6.52 -30.43
N THR A 122 -6.31 -5.65 -30.65
CA THR A 122 -6.44 -4.42 -29.88
C THR A 122 -7.24 -4.71 -28.61
N VAL A 123 -6.61 -4.57 -27.45
CA VAL A 123 -7.22 -4.82 -26.14
C VAL A 123 -7.60 -3.49 -25.49
N GLU A 124 -8.87 -3.34 -25.13
CA GLU A 124 -9.38 -2.18 -24.42
C GLU A 124 -9.35 -2.44 -22.91
N ILE A 125 -8.64 -1.60 -22.15
CA ILE A 125 -8.55 -1.69 -20.69
C ILE A 125 -9.01 -0.37 -20.10
N THR A 126 -9.94 -0.42 -19.15
CA THR A 126 -10.35 0.75 -18.37
C THR A 126 -10.11 0.47 -16.90
N MET A 127 -9.48 1.42 -16.22
CA MET A 127 -9.20 1.37 -14.80
C MET A 127 -9.61 2.69 -14.14
N THR A 128 -10.10 2.65 -12.91
CA THR A 128 -10.55 3.83 -12.17
C THR A 128 -9.70 4.03 -10.93
N ALA A 129 -8.94 5.11 -10.88
CA ALA A 129 -8.31 5.56 -9.65
C ALA A 129 -9.40 6.07 -8.68
N LYS A 130 -9.38 5.58 -7.44
CA LYS A 130 -10.36 5.93 -6.42
C LYS A 130 -9.75 5.98 -5.03
N GLU A 131 -10.10 7.01 -4.28
CA GLU A 131 -9.75 7.14 -2.87
C GLU A 131 -10.89 6.62 -1.98
N VAL A 132 -10.57 5.71 -1.06
CA VAL A 132 -11.55 5.02 -0.19
C VAL A 132 -11.08 4.98 1.26
N ILE A 133 -12.00 4.69 2.17
CA ILE A 133 -11.71 4.44 3.59
C ILE A 133 -11.99 2.96 3.89
N ALA A 134 -11.04 2.26 4.48
CA ALA A 134 -11.22 0.84 4.81
C ALA A 134 -10.38 0.41 6.03
N GLU A 135 -10.67 -0.76 6.58
CA GLU A 135 -9.89 -1.34 7.68
C GLU A 135 -8.62 -2.05 7.19
N MET A 136 -7.48 -1.67 7.77
CA MET A 136 -6.18 -2.35 7.67
C MET A 136 -6.08 -3.54 8.62
N ALA A 137 -6.58 -3.36 9.83
CA ALA A 137 -6.61 -4.34 10.91
C ALA A 137 -7.84 -4.06 11.79
N PRO A 138 -8.25 -4.96 12.70
CA PRO A 138 -9.44 -4.75 13.53
C PRO A 138 -9.46 -3.38 14.24
N GLY A 139 -10.37 -2.49 13.80
CA GLY A 139 -10.52 -1.13 14.32
C GLY A 139 -9.42 -0.14 13.90
N VAL A 140 -8.48 -0.52 13.04
CA VAL A 140 -7.45 0.36 12.46
C VAL A 140 -7.87 0.71 11.04
N VAL A 141 -8.19 1.99 10.81
CA VAL A 141 -8.77 2.46 9.56
C VAL A 141 -7.75 3.31 8.81
N MET A 142 -7.63 3.13 7.51
CA MET A 142 -6.74 3.91 6.64
C MET A 142 -7.55 4.59 5.53
N ASN A 143 -7.00 5.70 5.01
CA ASN A 143 -7.38 6.21 3.69
C ASN A 143 -6.48 5.53 2.65
N TYR A 144 -7.11 4.77 1.75
CA TYR A 144 -6.43 4.10 0.65
C TYR A 144 -6.65 4.86 -0.64
N TRP A 145 -5.62 4.89 -1.47
CA TRP A 145 -5.71 5.32 -2.86
C TRP A 145 -5.52 4.07 -3.69
N THR A 146 -6.46 3.80 -4.58
CA THR A 146 -6.60 2.49 -5.19
C THR A 146 -6.80 2.61 -6.68
N TYR A 147 -6.56 1.50 -7.38
CA TYR A 147 -7.16 1.24 -8.67
C TYR A 147 -8.31 0.26 -8.48
N ASP A 148 -9.50 0.63 -8.97
CA ASP A 148 -10.76 -0.11 -8.85
C ASP A 148 -11.12 -0.51 -7.41
N GLY A 149 -10.86 0.39 -6.46
CA GLY A 149 -11.37 0.29 -5.09
C GLY A 149 -10.72 -0.79 -4.22
N ARG A 150 -9.64 -1.43 -4.66
CA ARG A 150 -8.98 -2.54 -3.95
C ARG A 150 -7.46 -2.40 -3.95
N VAL A 151 -6.82 -3.11 -3.02
CA VAL A 151 -5.36 -3.23 -2.93
C VAL A 151 -4.96 -4.71 -2.91
N PRO A 152 -4.07 -5.15 -3.82
CA PRO A 152 -3.61 -4.40 -4.98
C PRO A 152 -4.75 -4.10 -5.98
N GLY A 153 -4.45 -3.28 -6.99
CA GLY A 153 -5.35 -3.06 -8.13
C GLY A 153 -5.58 -4.34 -8.96
N PRO A 154 -6.47 -4.27 -9.97
CA PRO A 154 -6.79 -5.41 -10.83
C PRO A 154 -5.58 -6.12 -11.43
N PHE A 155 -5.62 -7.44 -11.49
CA PHE A 155 -4.63 -8.18 -12.27
C PHE A 155 -4.95 -8.00 -13.76
N VAL A 156 -4.00 -7.44 -14.50
CA VAL A 156 -4.14 -7.27 -15.96
C VAL A 156 -3.43 -8.42 -16.65
N ARG A 157 -4.09 -9.05 -17.62
CA ARG A 157 -3.48 -10.11 -18.46
C ARG A 157 -3.68 -9.75 -19.92
N ILE A 158 -2.57 -9.64 -20.66
CA ILE A 158 -2.53 -9.35 -22.09
C ILE A 158 -1.53 -10.28 -22.79
N LEU A 159 -1.65 -10.46 -24.10
CA LEU A 159 -0.74 -11.30 -24.87
C LEU A 159 0.43 -10.46 -25.40
N GLU A 160 1.60 -11.08 -25.46
CA GLU A 160 2.77 -10.53 -26.13
C GLU A 160 2.44 -10.05 -27.56
N GLY A 161 2.71 -8.76 -27.76
CA GLY A 161 2.53 -7.96 -28.95
C GLY A 161 1.13 -7.37 -29.13
N ASP A 162 0.19 -7.58 -28.21
CA ASP A 162 -1.10 -6.89 -28.26
C ASP A 162 -0.92 -5.37 -28.31
N THR A 163 -1.86 -4.70 -28.97
CA THR A 163 -1.98 -3.24 -28.90
C THR A 163 -3.02 -2.90 -27.84
N VAL A 164 -2.62 -2.26 -26.76
CA VAL A 164 -3.50 -1.97 -25.63
C VAL A 164 -3.93 -0.51 -25.66
N HIS A 165 -5.23 -0.27 -25.68
CA HIS A 165 -5.84 1.02 -25.43
C HIS A 165 -6.20 1.11 -23.95
N PHE A 166 -5.37 1.82 -23.18
CA PHE A 166 -5.53 1.92 -21.74
C PHE A 166 -6.16 3.26 -21.38
N THR A 167 -7.34 3.21 -20.77
CA THR A 167 -8.07 4.36 -20.24
C THR A 167 -7.99 4.40 -18.72
N LEU A 168 -7.37 5.44 -18.17
CA LEU A 168 -7.43 5.74 -16.75
C LEU A 168 -8.53 6.78 -16.48
N LYS A 169 -9.45 6.45 -15.58
CA LYS A 169 -10.43 7.38 -15.01
C LYS A 169 -9.99 7.75 -13.60
N ASN A 170 -10.37 8.93 -13.12
CA ASN A 170 -10.22 9.29 -11.72
C ASN A 170 -11.60 9.63 -11.15
N ASP A 171 -12.00 8.94 -10.09
CA ASP A 171 -13.30 9.11 -9.46
C ASP A 171 -13.52 10.59 -9.05
N PRO A 172 -14.70 11.19 -9.32
CA PRO A 172 -14.98 12.58 -8.93
C PRO A 172 -14.86 12.87 -7.43
N THR A 173 -14.96 11.84 -6.58
CA THR A 173 -14.81 11.96 -5.12
C THR A 173 -13.36 12.04 -4.67
N SER A 174 -12.40 11.64 -5.52
CA SER A 174 -10.96 11.78 -5.24
C SER A 174 -10.59 13.25 -5.02
N ILE A 175 -9.55 13.48 -4.22
CA ILE A 175 -9.01 14.82 -3.96
C ILE A 175 -7.63 15.01 -4.59
N HIS A 176 -6.98 13.92 -5.03
CA HIS A 176 -5.71 13.91 -5.70
C HIS A 176 -5.84 13.67 -7.21
N ARG A 177 -4.85 14.19 -7.95
CA ARG A 177 -4.58 13.73 -9.31
C ARG A 177 -3.93 12.36 -9.23
N HIS A 178 -4.27 11.50 -10.18
CA HIS A 178 -3.69 10.18 -10.31
C HIS A 178 -3.26 9.95 -11.75
N ASN A 179 -2.21 9.15 -11.92
CA ASN A 179 -1.77 8.63 -13.20
C ASN A 179 -1.38 7.16 -13.03
N ILE A 180 -0.82 6.54 -14.07
CA ILE A 180 -0.34 5.17 -13.99
C ILE A 180 0.96 5.00 -14.78
N ASP A 181 1.95 4.42 -14.14
CA ASP A 181 3.17 3.86 -14.72
C ASP A 181 3.02 2.35 -14.75
N LEU A 182 2.98 1.75 -15.94
CA LEU A 182 3.02 0.31 -16.12
C LEU A 182 4.41 -0.08 -16.62
N HIS A 183 5.12 -0.93 -15.88
CA HIS A 183 6.48 -1.32 -16.27
C HIS A 183 6.52 -2.17 -17.55
N ALA A 184 5.37 -2.72 -17.96
CA ALA A 184 5.20 -3.38 -19.27
C ALA A 184 5.21 -2.40 -20.47
N VAL A 185 5.15 -1.08 -20.24
CA VAL A 185 5.07 -0.05 -21.29
C VAL A 185 6.46 0.47 -21.64
N THR A 186 6.90 0.23 -22.87
CA THR A 186 8.08 0.90 -23.45
C THR A 186 7.70 2.29 -23.98
N GLY A 187 7.58 3.26 -23.09
CA GLY A 187 7.23 4.65 -23.42
C GLY A 187 7.51 5.62 -22.27
N PRO A 188 7.41 6.94 -22.51
CA PRO A 188 7.71 7.94 -21.49
C PRO A 188 6.93 7.74 -20.18
N GLY A 189 7.66 7.49 -19.08
CA GLY A 189 7.09 7.26 -17.75
C GLY A 189 6.13 6.07 -17.66
N GLY A 190 6.26 5.07 -18.54
CA GLY A 190 5.39 3.89 -18.57
C GLY A 190 3.90 4.20 -18.80
N GLY A 191 3.58 5.35 -19.40
CA GLY A 191 2.21 5.85 -19.59
C GLY A 191 1.81 6.98 -18.64
N ALA A 192 2.60 7.24 -17.59
CA ALA A 192 2.26 8.21 -16.53
C ALA A 192 2.17 9.66 -17.03
N VAL A 193 3.01 10.00 -18.02
CA VAL A 193 3.02 11.32 -18.66
C VAL A 193 1.73 11.56 -19.45
N ALA A 194 1.17 10.50 -20.06
CA ALA A 194 -0.06 10.56 -20.84
C ALA A 194 -1.32 10.48 -19.97
N THR A 195 -1.21 10.03 -18.71
CA THR A 195 -2.35 9.72 -17.83
C THR A 195 -2.42 10.57 -16.58
N ASN A 196 -1.91 11.81 -16.57
CA ASN A 196 -2.14 12.71 -15.42
C ASN A 196 -3.61 13.19 -15.37
N VAL A 197 -4.46 12.50 -14.61
CA VAL A 197 -5.94 12.62 -14.59
C VAL A 197 -6.44 13.33 -13.32
N ALA A 198 -7.18 14.43 -13.48
CA ALA A 198 -7.89 15.09 -12.38
C ALA A 198 -9.12 14.31 -11.91
N PRO A 199 -9.60 14.49 -10.66
CA PRO A 199 -10.88 13.94 -10.23
C PRO A 199 -12.02 14.28 -11.23
N GLY A 200 -12.75 13.27 -11.67
CA GLY A 200 -13.81 13.36 -12.68
C GLY A 200 -13.35 13.36 -14.15
N GLU A 201 -12.04 13.34 -14.41
CA GLU A 201 -11.46 13.26 -15.75
C GLU A 201 -11.18 11.80 -16.14
N SER A 202 -10.96 11.57 -17.44
CA SER A 202 -10.40 10.33 -17.98
C SER A 202 -9.38 10.63 -19.08
N LYS A 203 -8.30 9.85 -19.15
CA LYS A 203 -7.32 9.92 -20.23
C LYS A 203 -7.00 8.54 -20.77
N THR A 204 -6.73 8.48 -22.07
CA THR A 204 -6.41 7.25 -22.77
C THR A 204 -5.05 7.37 -23.42
N PHE A 205 -4.28 6.29 -23.41
CA PHE A 205 -3.07 6.15 -24.21
C PHE A 205 -3.00 4.74 -24.80
N THR A 206 -2.20 4.59 -25.84
CA THR A 206 -2.01 3.32 -26.54
C THR A 206 -0.57 2.87 -26.40
N PHE A 207 -0.37 1.58 -26.14
CA PHE A 207 0.96 0.97 -26.17
C PHE A 207 0.91 -0.41 -26.81
N LYS A 208 2.07 -0.91 -27.25
CA LYS A 208 2.21 -2.29 -27.69
C LYS A 208 2.94 -3.08 -26.61
N ALA A 209 2.46 -4.27 -26.26
CA ALA A 209 3.06 -5.12 -25.23
C ALA A 209 4.26 -5.87 -25.80
N LEU A 210 5.45 -5.28 -25.75
CA LEU A 210 6.60 -5.80 -26.51
C LEU A 210 7.34 -6.97 -25.85
N ASN A 211 7.31 -7.05 -24.52
CA ASN A 211 8.17 -7.97 -23.78
C ASN A 211 7.30 -8.84 -22.86
N PRO A 212 7.33 -10.18 -22.99
CA PRO A 212 6.66 -11.06 -22.05
C PRO A 212 7.26 -10.91 -20.65
N GLY A 213 6.45 -11.14 -19.61
CA GLY A 213 6.88 -10.97 -18.22
C GLY A 213 5.74 -10.60 -17.29
N LEU A 214 6.02 -10.66 -16.00
CA LEU A 214 5.15 -10.15 -14.95
C LEU A 214 5.70 -8.81 -14.47
N TYR A 215 4.93 -7.75 -14.66
CA TYR A 215 5.35 -6.38 -14.39
C TYR A 215 4.47 -5.74 -13.33
N VAL A 216 5.05 -4.88 -12.50
CA VAL A 216 4.30 -4.00 -11.61
C VAL A 216 3.73 -2.84 -12.42
N TYR A 217 2.55 -2.36 -12.02
CA TYR A 217 2.12 -1.01 -12.32
C TYR A 217 1.81 -0.26 -11.03
N HIS A 218 1.96 1.06 -11.05
CA HIS A 218 1.65 1.91 -9.90
C HIS A 218 1.37 3.36 -10.29
N CYS A 219 0.88 4.17 -9.35
CA CYS A 219 0.74 5.61 -9.58
C CYS A 219 2.13 6.25 -9.55
N ALA A 220 2.39 7.15 -10.49
CA ALA A 220 3.63 7.91 -10.65
C ALA A 220 3.38 9.44 -10.68
N HIS A 221 2.31 9.90 -10.04
CA HIS A 221 2.07 11.31 -9.81
C HIS A 221 3.14 11.82 -8.81
N PRO A 222 3.62 13.09 -8.90
CA PRO A 222 4.60 13.63 -7.96
C PRO A 222 4.32 13.26 -6.50
N ASN A 223 5.37 12.97 -5.73
CA ASN A 223 5.33 12.16 -4.50
C ASN A 223 4.93 10.69 -4.75
N VAL A 224 5.50 10.09 -5.80
CA VAL A 224 5.24 8.71 -6.28
C VAL A 224 5.11 7.69 -5.15
N GLY A 225 6.12 7.60 -4.28
CA GLY A 225 6.10 6.61 -3.20
C GLY A 225 4.98 6.82 -2.17
N ASN A 226 4.48 8.04 -1.99
CA ASN A 226 3.31 8.31 -1.15
C ASN A 226 2.06 7.66 -1.74
N HIS A 227 1.84 7.81 -3.06
CA HIS A 227 0.70 7.18 -3.72
C HIS A 227 0.75 5.65 -3.61
N MET A 228 1.94 5.06 -3.74
CA MET A 228 2.15 3.63 -3.56
C MET A 228 1.90 3.19 -2.11
N ALA A 229 2.40 3.93 -1.12
CA ALA A 229 2.18 3.65 0.31
C ALA A 229 0.70 3.76 0.75
N HIS A 230 -0.14 4.39 -0.07
CA HIS A 230 -1.60 4.40 0.08
C HIS A 230 -2.31 3.25 -0.65
N GLY A 231 -1.60 2.40 -1.41
CA GLY A 231 -2.13 1.20 -2.04
C GLY A 231 -2.22 1.22 -3.57
N MET A 232 -1.71 2.26 -4.25
CA MET A 232 -1.82 2.38 -5.72
C MET A 232 -0.77 1.55 -6.47
N TYR A 233 -0.91 0.25 -6.44
CA TYR A 233 -0.06 -0.70 -7.17
C TYR A 233 -0.84 -1.95 -7.58
N GLY A 234 -0.38 -2.64 -8.61
CA GLY A 234 -0.89 -3.95 -9.04
C GLY A 234 0.03 -4.62 -10.05
N LEU A 235 -0.44 -5.73 -10.64
CA LEU A 235 0.32 -6.52 -11.60
C LEU A 235 -0.31 -6.56 -13.00
N ILE A 236 0.56 -6.48 -14.01
CA ILE A 236 0.24 -6.74 -15.41
C ILE A 236 1.12 -7.88 -15.93
N LEU A 237 0.48 -8.98 -16.34
CA LEU A 237 1.12 -10.08 -17.05
C LEU A 237 1.04 -9.84 -18.55
N VAL A 238 2.21 -9.74 -19.18
CA VAL A 238 2.36 -9.92 -20.62
C VAL A 238 2.65 -11.41 -20.85
N GLN A 239 1.59 -12.16 -21.16
CA GLN A 239 1.67 -13.59 -21.39
C GLN A 239 2.48 -13.85 -22.67
N PRO A 240 3.48 -14.76 -22.65
CA PRO A 240 4.26 -15.09 -23.84
C PRO A 240 3.38 -15.80 -24.88
N LYS A 241 3.71 -15.63 -26.16
CA LYS A 241 3.08 -16.44 -27.21
C LYS A 241 3.53 -17.90 -27.17
N ASN A 242 4.78 -18.12 -26.80
CA ASN A 242 5.34 -19.44 -26.66
C ASN A 242 4.91 -20.04 -25.31
N ILE A 243 4.03 -21.04 -25.36
CA ILE A 243 3.50 -21.71 -24.17
C ILE A 243 4.58 -22.40 -23.32
N ALA A 244 5.72 -22.75 -23.91
CA ALA A 244 6.84 -23.35 -23.18
C ALA A 244 7.48 -22.35 -22.20
N ASP A 245 7.37 -21.04 -22.46
CA ASP A 245 7.96 -20.01 -21.61
C ASP A 245 7.10 -19.72 -20.37
N LEU A 246 5.81 -20.05 -20.42
CA LEU A 246 4.91 -20.01 -19.26
C LEU A 246 3.90 -21.18 -19.32
N PRO A 247 4.32 -22.40 -18.93
CA PRO A 247 3.48 -23.59 -18.99
C PRO A 247 2.19 -23.45 -18.19
N ALA A 248 1.13 -24.15 -18.62
CA ALA A 248 -0.14 -24.20 -17.91
C ALA A 248 0.02 -24.83 -16.52
N VAL A 249 -0.86 -24.42 -15.60
CA VAL A 249 -1.00 -24.96 -14.25
C VAL A 249 -2.49 -25.11 -13.93
N ASP A 250 -2.81 -25.86 -12.87
CA ASP A 250 -4.19 -26.10 -12.47
C ASP A 250 -4.80 -24.93 -11.69
N LYS A 251 -3.99 -24.21 -10.92
CA LYS A 251 -4.40 -23.07 -10.09
C LYS A 251 -3.45 -21.87 -10.24
N GLU A 252 -4.03 -20.67 -10.28
CA GLU A 252 -3.29 -19.41 -10.32
C GLU A 252 -3.77 -18.50 -9.18
N PHE A 253 -2.82 -17.88 -8.47
CA PHE A 253 -3.10 -16.93 -7.38
C PHE A 253 -2.33 -15.62 -7.51
N TYR A 254 -2.92 -14.53 -7.04
CA TYR A 254 -2.40 -13.16 -7.11
C TYR A 254 -2.14 -12.63 -5.71
N VAL A 255 -0.86 -12.50 -5.38
CA VAL A 255 -0.40 -12.05 -4.07
C VAL A 255 0.52 -10.86 -4.26
N MET A 256 0.25 -9.75 -3.58
CA MET A 256 1.13 -8.60 -3.64
C MET A 256 1.42 -8.06 -2.25
N GLN A 257 2.71 -7.95 -1.93
CA GLN A 257 3.19 -7.34 -0.70
C GLN A 257 3.13 -5.82 -0.80
N GLY A 258 2.76 -5.16 0.30
CA GLY A 258 2.85 -3.72 0.41
C GLY A 258 3.13 -3.25 1.84
N GLU A 259 3.64 -2.02 1.92
CA GLU A 259 4.05 -1.38 3.16
C GLU A 259 3.14 -0.19 3.48
N PHE A 260 2.74 -0.09 4.75
CA PHE A 260 1.90 1.01 5.22
C PHE A 260 2.51 1.69 6.44
N TYR A 261 2.45 3.02 6.42
CA TYR A 261 3.17 3.89 7.33
C TYR A 261 2.22 4.75 8.17
N PRO A 262 1.31 4.18 8.96
CA PRO A 262 0.46 4.96 9.83
C PRO A 262 1.27 5.63 10.94
N LYS A 263 0.73 6.75 11.41
CA LYS A 263 1.22 7.51 12.55
C LYS A 263 1.21 6.72 13.85
N GLY A 264 0.10 6.06 14.16
CA GLY A 264 0.02 5.15 15.31
C GLY A 264 0.96 3.96 15.16
N THR A 265 1.25 3.29 16.27
CA THR A 265 1.93 1.98 16.25
C THR A 265 0.94 0.88 15.87
N ILE A 266 1.43 -0.35 15.65
CA ILE A 266 0.58 -1.53 15.41
C ILE A 266 -0.58 -1.61 16.42
N GLY A 267 -1.80 -1.83 15.93
CA GLY A 267 -3.03 -1.94 16.71
C GLY A 267 -3.66 -0.61 17.15
N THR A 268 -3.05 0.55 16.85
CA THR A 268 -3.63 1.86 17.19
C THR A 268 -4.93 2.07 16.42
N LYS A 269 -6.06 2.06 17.14
CA LYS A 269 -7.40 2.15 16.56
C LYS A 269 -7.73 3.54 16.02
N GLY A 270 -8.74 3.59 15.16
CA GLY A 270 -9.24 4.80 14.52
C GLY A 270 -8.59 5.07 13.17
N LEU A 271 -9.01 6.18 12.54
CA LEU A 271 -8.48 6.64 11.27
C LEU A 271 -7.02 7.09 11.44
N GLN A 272 -6.11 6.38 10.82
CA GLN A 272 -4.69 6.69 10.82
C GLN A 272 -4.33 7.55 9.60
N VAL A 273 -3.50 8.55 9.84
CA VAL A 273 -2.83 9.33 8.79
C VAL A 273 -1.42 8.78 8.58
N MET A 274 -0.86 8.99 7.39
CA MET A 274 0.51 8.57 7.10
C MET A 274 1.54 9.36 7.92
N ASP A 275 2.60 8.68 8.35
CA ASP A 275 3.80 9.24 8.96
C ASP A 275 4.93 9.33 7.94
N ALA A 276 5.22 10.56 7.49
CA ALA A 276 6.23 10.81 6.48
C ALA A 276 7.65 10.44 6.93
N GLN A 277 7.95 10.51 8.23
CA GLN A 277 9.28 10.17 8.71
C GLN A 277 9.47 8.65 8.72
N LYS A 278 8.48 7.89 9.21
CA LYS A 278 8.53 6.41 9.11
C LYS A 278 8.66 5.95 7.67
N PHE A 279 7.94 6.61 6.75
CA PHE A 279 8.02 6.37 5.31
C PHE A 279 9.43 6.59 4.76
N LEU A 280 10.07 7.72 5.06
CA LEU A 280 11.43 8.01 4.60
C LEU A 280 12.50 7.12 5.25
N ASP A 281 12.27 6.73 6.50
CA ASP A 281 13.15 5.83 7.25
C ASP A 281 13.03 4.37 6.82
N GLY A 282 12.04 4.02 5.99
CA GLY A 282 11.76 2.62 5.63
C GLY A 282 11.29 1.77 6.81
N LYS A 283 10.53 2.36 7.75
CA LYS A 283 10.02 1.70 8.95
C LYS A 283 8.49 1.59 8.94
N PRO A 284 7.90 0.71 8.10
CA PRO A 284 6.45 0.54 8.05
C PRO A 284 5.92 -0.09 9.33
N GLU A 285 4.67 0.25 9.71
CA GLU A 285 4.02 -0.43 10.82
C GLU A 285 3.38 -1.74 10.38
N TYR A 286 2.78 -1.73 9.20
CA TYR A 286 2.15 -2.89 8.59
C TYR A 286 2.86 -3.27 7.29
N ILE A 287 3.11 -4.56 7.14
CA ILE A 287 3.63 -5.15 5.91
C ILE A 287 2.67 -6.30 5.63
N VAL A 288 1.94 -6.25 4.53
CA VAL A 288 0.77 -7.10 4.33
C VAL A 288 0.72 -7.66 2.92
N PHE A 289 0.10 -8.83 2.78
CA PHE A 289 -0.36 -9.32 1.48
C PHE A 289 -1.78 -8.83 1.21
N ASN A 290 -1.98 -8.28 0.02
CA ASN A 290 -3.27 -7.80 -0.48
C ASN A 290 -3.92 -6.76 0.44
N GLY A 291 -3.14 -5.74 0.81
CA GLY A 291 -3.64 -4.45 1.29
C GLY A 291 -4.05 -4.36 2.76
N LYS A 292 -4.25 -5.49 3.46
CA LYS A 292 -4.62 -5.51 4.89
C LYS A 292 -4.10 -6.74 5.62
N ILE A 293 -4.12 -6.71 6.96
CA ILE A 293 -3.91 -7.90 7.78
C ILE A 293 -4.89 -9.00 7.36
N GLY A 294 -4.37 -10.18 7.02
CA GLY A 294 -5.16 -11.32 6.60
C GLY A 294 -5.76 -11.19 5.18
N GLY A 295 -5.28 -10.25 4.36
CA GLY A 295 -5.81 -10.00 3.02
C GLY A 295 -5.81 -11.22 2.10
N ALA A 296 -4.84 -12.14 2.30
CA ALA A 296 -4.66 -13.39 1.57
C ALA A 296 -4.87 -14.66 2.43
N VAL A 297 -5.55 -14.55 3.57
CA VAL A 297 -5.79 -15.69 4.49
C VAL A 297 -7.17 -16.27 4.26
N GLY A 298 -7.26 -17.60 4.12
CA GLY A 298 -8.51 -18.34 3.98
C GLY A 298 -9.20 -18.17 2.63
N LYS A 299 -8.46 -17.72 1.60
CA LYS A 299 -9.00 -17.42 0.27
C LYS A 299 -8.48 -18.35 -0.83
N MET A 300 -7.38 -19.04 -0.62
CA MET A 300 -6.74 -19.88 -1.65
C MET A 300 -6.94 -21.35 -1.31
N GLU A 301 -7.47 -22.12 -2.26
CA GLU A 301 -7.73 -23.55 -2.12
C GLU A 301 -7.24 -24.33 -3.34
N ALA A 302 -6.67 -25.50 -3.07
CA ALA A 302 -6.20 -26.44 -4.09
C ALA A 302 -6.35 -27.89 -3.61
N LYS A 303 -5.98 -28.84 -4.47
CA LYS A 303 -6.00 -30.27 -4.19
C LYS A 303 -4.63 -30.90 -4.38
N THR A 304 -4.39 -31.99 -3.66
CA THR A 304 -3.23 -32.86 -3.93
C THR A 304 -3.23 -33.32 -5.38
N GLY A 305 -2.07 -33.29 -6.03
CA GLY A 305 -1.88 -33.58 -7.45
C GLY A 305 -2.05 -32.38 -8.38
N GLU A 306 -2.57 -31.24 -7.90
CA GLU A 306 -2.63 -30.00 -8.67
C GLU A 306 -1.27 -29.28 -8.67
N THR A 307 -1.01 -28.56 -9.76
CA THR A 307 0.07 -27.59 -9.90
C THR A 307 -0.44 -26.19 -9.63
N VAL A 308 0.29 -25.43 -8.82
CA VAL A 308 -0.05 -24.07 -8.42
C VAL A 308 0.97 -23.10 -9.01
N ARG A 309 0.48 -21.97 -9.53
CA ARG A 309 1.27 -20.76 -9.81
C ARG A 309 0.83 -19.63 -8.89
N VAL A 310 1.79 -18.93 -8.31
CA VAL A 310 1.53 -17.67 -7.61
C VAL A 310 2.26 -16.54 -8.32
N TYR A 311 1.51 -15.54 -8.76
CA TYR A 311 2.03 -14.26 -9.23
C TYR A 311 2.27 -13.36 -8.03
N VAL A 312 3.54 -13.20 -7.66
CA VAL A 312 3.95 -12.49 -6.46
C VAL A 312 4.52 -11.13 -6.83
N GLY A 313 3.84 -10.06 -6.44
CA GLY A 313 4.34 -8.70 -6.58
C GLY A 313 4.85 -8.13 -5.26
N ASN A 314 5.71 -7.12 -5.34
CA ASN A 314 6.05 -6.30 -4.19
C ASN A 314 5.89 -4.82 -4.57
N GLY A 315 4.81 -4.20 -4.08
CA GLY A 315 4.58 -2.77 -4.25
C GLY A 315 5.62 -1.91 -3.54
N GLY A 316 6.41 -2.48 -2.63
CA GLY A 316 7.37 -1.75 -1.81
C GLY A 316 6.68 -0.81 -0.82
N VAL A 317 7.21 0.39 -0.55
CA VAL A 317 8.16 1.15 -1.38
C VAL A 317 9.64 1.02 -1.00
N ASN A 318 9.98 0.46 0.16
CA ASN A 318 11.35 0.46 0.69
C ASN A 318 11.96 -0.94 0.82
N LEU A 319 11.15 -1.95 1.13
CA LEU A 319 11.60 -3.28 1.54
C LEU A 319 11.55 -4.27 0.39
N ILE A 320 12.53 -5.17 0.38
CA ILE A 320 12.56 -6.36 -0.46
C ILE A 320 11.88 -7.50 0.31
N SER A 321 10.98 -8.23 -0.34
CA SER A 321 10.37 -9.43 0.26
C SER A 321 11.28 -10.64 0.09
N SER A 322 11.42 -11.45 1.13
CA SER A 322 12.00 -12.80 1.02
C SER A 322 10.87 -13.81 0.95
N PHE A 323 10.20 -13.90 -0.20
CA PHE A 323 8.97 -14.69 -0.34
C PHE A 323 9.25 -16.18 -0.20
N HIS A 324 8.51 -16.83 0.68
CA HIS A 324 8.61 -18.25 1.00
C HIS A 324 7.23 -18.86 1.23
N ALA A 325 7.07 -20.13 0.86
CA ALA A 325 5.92 -20.96 1.19
C ALA A 325 6.35 -22.04 2.20
N ILE A 326 5.93 -21.89 3.45
CA ILE A 326 6.23 -22.85 4.52
C ILE A 326 5.57 -24.18 4.17
N GLY A 327 6.40 -25.23 4.12
CA GLY A 327 5.98 -26.59 3.77
C GLY A 327 6.16 -26.95 2.30
N GLU A 328 6.63 -26.01 1.46
CA GLU A 328 6.82 -26.22 0.02
C GLU A 328 8.20 -25.80 -0.47
N ILE A 329 8.56 -26.32 -1.65
CA ILE A 329 9.74 -25.90 -2.43
C ILE A 329 9.23 -25.43 -3.79
N PHE A 330 9.72 -24.28 -4.27
CA PHE A 330 9.34 -23.81 -5.60
C PHE A 330 10.06 -24.64 -6.67
N ASP A 331 9.29 -25.44 -7.41
CA ASP A 331 9.76 -26.22 -8.55
C ASP A 331 10.33 -25.31 -9.64
N ARG A 332 9.65 -24.17 -9.88
CA ARG A 332 10.11 -23.12 -10.80
C ARG A 332 9.94 -21.75 -10.17
N VAL A 333 10.97 -20.92 -10.31
CA VAL A 333 10.92 -19.50 -10.01
C VAL A 333 11.34 -18.72 -11.24
N PHE A 334 10.51 -17.78 -11.64
CA PHE A 334 10.84 -16.78 -12.65
C PHE A 334 11.37 -15.55 -11.90
N PRO A 335 12.70 -15.45 -11.71
CA PRO A 335 13.30 -14.38 -10.92
C PRO A 335 12.93 -13.03 -11.53
N GLU A 336 12.59 -12.06 -10.68
CA GLU A 336 12.25 -10.69 -11.10
C GLU A 336 11.09 -10.59 -12.12
N GLY A 337 10.29 -11.65 -12.26
CA GLY A 337 9.15 -11.69 -13.19
C GLY A 337 9.54 -11.93 -14.66
N ALA A 338 10.80 -12.29 -14.91
CA ALA A 338 11.32 -12.49 -16.26
C ALA A 338 10.78 -13.79 -16.89
N ILE A 339 9.98 -13.65 -17.95
CA ILE A 339 9.49 -14.77 -18.78
C ILE A 339 10.31 -14.82 -20.08
N GLY A 340 10.64 -16.03 -20.54
CA GLY A 340 11.48 -16.28 -21.72
C GLY A 340 12.95 -16.59 -21.39
N SER A 341 13.37 -16.35 -20.14
CA SER A 341 14.61 -16.92 -19.60
C SER A 341 14.33 -18.25 -18.91
N ALA A 342 15.35 -19.10 -18.76
CA ALA A 342 15.20 -20.34 -18.01
C ALA A 342 14.85 -20.04 -16.54
N PRO A 343 13.76 -20.62 -15.99
CA PRO A 343 13.42 -20.42 -14.59
C PRO A 343 14.45 -21.10 -13.68
N HIS A 344 14.66 -20.53 -12.50
CA HIS A 344 15.37 -21.23 -11.43
C HIS A 344 14.52 -22.41 -10.95
N GLN A 345 15.16 -23.47 -10.48
CA GLN A 345 14.49 -24.68 -10.02
C GLN A 345 14.90 -25.04 -8.60
N ASN A 346 14.00 -25.69 -7.86
CA ASN A 346 14.23 -26.17 -6.48
C ASN A 346 14.61 -25.05 -5.51
N VAL A 347 13.88 -23.93 -5.56
CA VAL A 347 14.18 -22.73 -4.77
C VAL A 347 13.29 -22.70 -3.52
N GLN A 348 13.90 -22.60 -2.34
CA GLN A 348 13.15 -22.50 -1.08
C GLN A 348 12.54 -21.11 -0.85
N THR A 349 13.25 -20.04 -1.23
CA THR A 349 12.89 -18.65 -0.93
C THR A 349 13.45 -17.79 -2.04
N THR A 350 12.65 -16.84 -2.52
CA THR A 350 13.05 -15.94 -3.61
C THR A 350 12.91 -14.49 -3.18
N LEU A 351 13.79 -13.63 -3.69
CA LEU A 351 13.73 -12.19 -3.43
C LEU A 351 12.75 -11.54 -4.39
N VAL A 352 11.90 -10.66 -3.87
CA VAL A 352 10.98 -9.83 -4.67
C VAL A 352 11.35 -8.36 -4.44
N PRO A 353 12.02 -7.70 -5.40
CA PRO A 353 12.44 -6.30 -5.27
C PRO A 353 11.26 -5.36 -5.02
N ALA A 354 11.49 -4.23 -4.34
CA ALA A 354 10.49 -3.17 -4.25
C ALA A 354 10.18 -2.64 -5.66
N GLY A 355 8.90 -2.59 -6.04
CA GLY A 355 8.48 -2.28 -7.41
C GLY A 355 8.72 -3.42 -8.41
N GLY A 356 9.06 -4.62 -7.94
CA GLY A 356 9.29 -5.81 -8.76
C GLY A 356 8.27 -6.90 -8.50
N ALA A 357 8.46 -8.02 -9.20
CA ALA A 357 7.61 -9.20 -9.09
C ALA A 357 8.43 -10.49 -9.24
N THR A 358 7.81 -11.63 -9.01
CA THR A 358 8.31 -12.96 -9.35
C THR A 358 7.11 -13.88 -9.62
N ILE A 359 7.36 -15.00 -10.29
CA ILE A 359 6.37 -16.06 -10.47
C ILE A 359 6.95 -17.31 -9.85
N VAL A 360 6.16 -18.01 -9.05
CA VAL A 360 6.56 -19.29 -8.47
C VAL A 360 5.56 -20.37 -8.85
N ASP A 361 6.06 -21.52 -9.27
CA ASP A 361 5.27 -22.71 -9.56
C ASP A 361 5.72 -23.86 -8.66
N PHE A 362 4.77 -24.63 -8.15
CA PHE A 362 5.02 -25.84 -7.35
C PHE A 362 3.85 -26.82 -7.47
N ALA A 363 4.15 -28.12 -7.43
CA ALA A 363 3.15 -29.18 -7.35
C ALA A 363 2.82 -29.53 -5.90
N LEU A 364 1.57 -29.92 -5.62
CA LEU A 364 1.09 -30.24 -4.27
C LEU A 364 1.02 -31.74 -4.04
N GLN A 365 1.89 -32.31 -3.22
CA GLN A 365 1.91 -33.77 -2.99
C GLN A 365 1.12 -34.19 -1.75
N VAL A 366 0.99 -33.32 -0.74
CA VAL A 366 0.36 -33.67 0.54
C VAL A 366 -0.72 -32.65 0.93
N PRO A 367 -1.81 -33.10 1.60
CA PRO A 367 -2.84 -32.19 2.09
C PRO A 367 -2.35 -31.41 3.31
N GLY A 368 -2.84 -30.20 3.50
CA GLY A 368 -2.40 -29.34 4.60
C GLY A 368 -2.73 -27.87 4.40
N THR A 369 -2.21 -27.01 5.28
CA THR A 369 -2.26 -25.56 5.10
C THR A 369 -0.83 -25.07 4.91
N PHE A 370 -0.53 -24.53 3.73
CA PHE A 370 0.77 -23.99 3.39
C PHE A 370 0.75 -22.48 3.55
N ILE A 371 1.75 -21.91 4.19
CA ILE A 371 1.72 -20.50 4.63
C ILE A 371 2.73 -19.71 3.82
N PHE A 372 2.23 -18.72 3.10
CA PHE A 372 3.07 -17.75 2.40
C PHE A 372 3.52 -16.70 3.39
N VAL A 373 4.81 -16.37 3.39
CA VAL A 373 5.42 -15.38 4.28
C VAL A 373 6.46 -14.53 3.56
N ASP A 374 6.71 -13.35 4.11
CA ASP A 374 8.00 -12.70 3.99
C ASP A 374 8.95 -13.25 5.06
N HIS A 375 9.98 -13.99 4.64
CA HIS A 375 10.86 -14.74 5.53
C HIS A 375 11.82 -13.84 6.35
N ALA A 376 11.78 -12.52 6.19
CA ALA A 376 12.19 -11.61 7.26
C ALA A 376 11.13 -11.66 8.39
N LEU A 377 11.05 -12.78 9.10
CA LEU A 377 9.87 -13.25 9.85
C LEU A 377 9.31 -12.30 10.90
N ALA A 378 10.07 -11.32 11.41
CA ALA A 378 9.51 -10.26 12.23
C ALA A 378 8.40 -9.45 11.50
N ARG A 379 8.31 -9.55 10.17
CA ARG A 379 7.25 -8.96 9.34
C ARG A 379 5.94 -9.75 9.39
N LEU A 380 5.96 -11.02 9.82
CA LEU A 380 4.75 -11.83 10.03
C LEU A 380 3.85 -11.18 11.10
N ASP A 381 4.45 -10.71 12.20
CA ASP A 381 3.76 -9.95 13.26
C ASP A 381 3.22 -8.60 12.78
N ARG A 382 3.68 -8.13 11.61
CA ARG A 382 3.18 -6.92 10.92
C ARG A 382 2.15 -7.23 9.83
N GLY A 383 1.84 -8.51 9.60
CA GLY A 383 0.79 -8.99 8.69
C GLY A 383 1.25 -9.64 7.39
N ALA A 384 2.54 -9.90 7.21
CA ALA A 384 3.11 -10.38 5.95
C ALA A 384 2.93 -11.90 5.79
N TYR A 385 1.68 -12.35 5.84
CA TYR A 385 1.33 -13.75 5.67
C TYR A 385 0.00 -13.97 4.95
N GLY A 386 -0.11 -15.13 4.30
CA GLY A 386 -1.30 -15.65 3.62
C GLY A 386 -1.26 -17.18 3.66
N ASN A 387 -2.33 -17.85 3.24
CA ASN A 387 -2.31 -19.32 3.24
C ASN A 387 -3.06 -19.96 2.06
N LEU A 388 -2.56 -21.12 1.68
CA LEU A 388 -3.14 -22.03 0.69
C LEU A 388 -3.60 -23.29 1.42
N LYS A 389 -4.90 -23.56 1.38
CA LYS A 389 -5.48 -24.77 1.93
C LYS A 389 -5.54 -25.86 0.86
N VAL A 390 -4.93 -27.00 1.16
CA VAL A 390 -4.84 -28.14 0.23
C VAL A 390 -5.59 -29.33 0.81
N THR A 391 -6.49 -29.89 0.02
CA THR A 391 -7.29 -31.06 0.40
C THR A 391 -6.97 -32.26 -0.48
N GLY A 392 -7.08 -33.47 0.06
CA GLY A 392 -6.78 -34.70 -0.68
C GLY A 392 -6.37 -35.82 0.25
N ASP A 393 -6.00 -36.95 -0.34
CA ASP A 393 -5.51 -38.11 0.40
C ASP A 393 -4.04 -37.88 0.80
N PRO A 394 -3.64 -38.26 2.03
CA PRO A 394 -2.25 -38.12 2.46
C PRO A 394 -1.34 -39.10 1.71
N ASP A 395 -0.16 -38.62 1.32
CA ASP A 395 0.92 -39.46 0.83
C ASP A 395 1.98 -39.64 1.93
N LEU A 396 1.86 -40.75 2.67
CA LEU A 396 2.78 -41.09 3.77
C LEU A 396 4.20 -41.42 3.29
N SER A 397 4.40 -41.64 1.98
CA SER A 397 5.76 -41.79 1.43
C SER A 397 6.49 -40.45 1.29
N VAL A 398 5.73 -39.35 1.26
CA VAL A 398 6.25 -37.97 1.19
C VAL A 398 6.34 -37.33 2.57
N PHE A 399 5.27 -37.41 3.38
CA PHE A 399 5.24 -36.85 4.73
C PHE A 399 4.43 -37.74 5.69
N ASP A 400 5.09 -38.25 6.73
CA ASP A 400 4.48 -39.03 7.81
C ASP A 400 4.87 -38.41 9.16
N GLY A 401 3.88 -38.02 9.97
CA GLY A 401 4.08 -37.38 11.25
C GLY A 401 2.79 -37.10 12.02
N GLU A 402 2.90 -37.00 13.34
CA GLU A 402 1.77 -36.65 14.22
C GLU A 402 1.44 -35.16 14.10
N ILE A 403 0.33 -34.85 13.43
CA ILE A 403 -0.15 -33.46 13.28
C ILE A 403 -0.85 -33.04 14.57
N SER A 404 -0.11 -32.36 15.46
CA SER A 404 -0.71 -31.71 16.63
C SER A 404 -1.48 -30.45 16.21
N SER A 405 -2.72 -30.29 16.67
CA SER A 405 -3.48 -29.07 16.49
C SER A 405 -2.81 -27.92 17.28
N GLY A 406 -2.04 -27.07 16.59
CA GLY A 406 -1.44 -25.84 17.15
C GLY A 406 0.09 -25.79 17.21
N GLY A 407 0.81 -26.81 16.71
CA GLY A 407 2.28 -26.85 16.72
C GLY A 407 2.97 -26.31 15.44
N GLY A 408 2.23 -26.20 14.34
CA GLY A 408 2.67 -25.54 13.10
C GLY A 408 1.94 -24.21 12.96
N HIS A 409 2.63 -23.23 12.38
CA HIS A 409 2.18 -21.84 12.16
C HIS A 409 0.71 -21.68 11.76
#